data_AF-A0A7Y2U5B7-F1
#
_entry.id   AF-A0A7Y2U5B7-F1
#
_cell.length_a   1.000
_cell.length_b   1.000
_cell.length_c   1.000
_cell.angle_alpha   90.00
_cell.angle_beta   90.00
_cell.angle_gamma   90.00
#
_symmetry.space_group_name_H-M   'P 1'
#
loop_
_entity.id
_entity.type
_entity.pdbx_description
1 polymer ?
#
loop_
_entity_poly.entity_id
_entity_poly.type
_entity_poly.pdbx_seq_one_letter_code
_entity_poly.pdbx_strand_id
1 'polypeptide(L)'
;GALTPLNPLIPAPVLRFRSQLQGSGENGWFLPGETVQGWVEHKSWQAQTTITKLFGPNNFLGADQIAFVTEVGFNYVDDLPDKDYLRYNGPGTDTGGGLDYVTGDLRNPITEVGGFADDFSWGYRMLARATYNSLIGAWTVSPRIGFNHDVSGTTPGPGGSFVDGRKQLSLGVGFNYIQKWTVDVSYTSYFGGGYYNLLMDRDFFGASVSYSF
;
A
#
# COMPACT_ATOMS: atom_id res chain seq x y z
N GLY A 1 -11.42 -30.36 15.19
CA GLY A 1 -10.92 -31.27 16.25
C GLY A 1 -9.41 -31.24 16.21
N ALA A 2 -8.77 -30.75 17.27
CA ALA A 2 -7.32 -30.67 17.35
C ALA A 2 -6.74 -32.08 17.56
N LEU A 3 -5.84 -32.49 16.67
CA LEU A 3 -5.05 -33.71 16.86
C LEU A 3 -3.94 -33.39 17.87
N THR A 4 -4.04 -34.01 19.05
CA THR A 4 -2.93 -34.13 20.01
C THR A 4 -1.73 -34.81 19.34
N PRO A 5 -0.49 -34.52 19.78
CA PRO A 5 0.72 -34.97 19.09
C PRO A 5 0.76 -36.50 19.05
N LEU A 6 0.74 -37.03 17.83
CA LEU A 6 1.04 -38.42 17.50
C LEU A 6 2.40 -38.78 18.09
N ASN A 7 2.38 -39.77 18.99
CA ASN A 7 3.48 -40.62 19.42
C ASN A 7 4.81 -39.92 19.82
N PRO A 8 5.11 -39.76 21.12
CA PRO A 8 6.40 -39.23 21.59
C PRO A 8 7.61 -40.13 21.29
N LEU A 9 7.40 -41.37 20.82
CA LEU A 9 8.46 -42.37 20.59
C LEU A 9 9.03 -42.39 19.17
N ILE A 10 8.39 -41.74 18.19
CA ILE A 10 8.91 -41.63 16.83
C ILE A 10 8.91 -40.15 16.46
N PRO A 11 10.07 -39.47 16.49
CA PRO A 11 10.16 -38.10 16.01
C PRO A 11 9.71 -38.07 14.54
N ALA A 12 8.75 -37.20 14.22
CA ALA A 12 8.41 -36.86 12.84
C ALA A 12 8.80 -35.38 12.59
N PRO A 13 10.10 -35.07 12.39
CA PRO A 13 10.58 -33.69 12.29
C PRO A 13 9.91 -32.90 11.16
N VAL A 14 9.59 -33.58 10.05
CA VAL A 14 8.94 -33.02 8.86
C VAL A 14 7.47 -32.62 9.08
N LEU A 15 6.85 -33.07 10.18
CA LEU A 15 5.47 -32.75 10.55
C LEU A 15 5.38 -31.65 11.62
N ARG A 16 6.49 -30.99 11.95
CA ARG A 16 6.51 -29.85 12.88
C ARG A 16 6.32 -28.56 12.11
N PHE A 17 5.54 -27.62 12.67
CA PHE A 17 5.56 -26.24 12.19
C PHE A 17 6.89 -25.62 12.56
N ARG A 18 7.56 -25.02 11.58
CA ARG A 18 8.81 -24.28 11.80
C ARG A 18 8.52 -22.79 11.67
N SER A 19 8.82 -22.04 12.73
CA SER A 19 8.74 -20.58 12.76
C SER A 19 10.09 -19.97 12.41
N GLN A 20 10.13 -18.73 11.90
CA GLN A 20 11.37 -17.95 11.83
C GLN A 20 11.83 -17.51 13.23
N LEU A 21 10.90 -17.39 14.19
CA LEU A 21 11.20 -17.11 15.58
C LEU A 21 11.74 -18.37 16.27
N GLN A 22 12.81 -18.20 17.03
CA GLN A 22 13.43 -19.25 17.85
C GLN A 22 12.99 -19.08 19.31
N GLY A 23 12.81 -20.20 20.02
CA GLY A 23 12.47 -20.26 21.44
C GLY A 23 13.58 -20.89 22.28
N SER A 24 13.29 -21.16 23.56
CA SER A 24 14.27 -21.58 24.56
C SER A 24 14.70 -23.05 24.52
N GLY A 25 14.10 -23.88 23.68
CA GLY A 25 14.42 -25.31 23.57
C GLY A 25 15.84 -25.57 23.06
N GLU A 26 16.44 -26.72 23.43
CA GLU A 26 17.79 -27.13 22.99
C GLU A 26 17.93 -27.25 21.47
N ASN A 27 16.80 -27.40 20.77
CA ASN A 27 16.70 -27.44 19.31
C ASN A 27 16.29 -26.09 18.69
N GLY A 28 16.28 -25.00 19.47
CA GLY A 28 15.90 -23.65 19.05
C GLY A 28 14.38 -23.41 18.95
N TRP A 29 13.54 -24.40 19.27
CA TRP A 29 12.08 -24.26 19.18
C TRP A 29 11.45 -23.87 20.51
N PHE A 30 10.31 -23.20 20.44
CA PHE A 30 9.49 -22.87 21.62
C PHE A 30 9.05 -24.12 22.38
N LEU A 31 9.23 -24.11 23.71
CA LEU A 31 8.75 -25.16 24.59
C LEU A 31 7.24 -25.02 24.87
N PRO A 32 6.53 -26.11 25.24
CA PRO A 32 5.14 -26.00 25.66
C PRO A 32 4.97 -25.00 26.80
N GLY A 33 4.10 -24.00 26.62
CA GLY A 33 3.85 -22.93 27.59
C GLY A 33 4.76 -21.71 27.45
N GLU A 34 5.76 -21.74 26.55
CA GLU A 34 6.55 -20.57 26.20
C GLU A 34 5.71 -19.58 25.37
N THR A 35 5.89 -18.28 25.62
CA THR A 35 5.15 -17.24 24.87
C THR A 35 5.90 -16.91 23.58
N VAL A 36 5.20 -16.99 22.45
CA VAL A 36 5.71 -16.51 21.15
C VAL A 36 5.33 -15.04 21.00
N GLN A 37 6.31 -14.14 21.07
CA GLN A 37 6.07 -12.72 20.87
C GLN A 37 5.92 -12.42 19.36
N GLY A 38 4.73 -11.98 18.94
CA GLY A 38 4.39 -11.72 17.54
C GLY A 38 4.65 -10.29 17.05
N TRP A 39 5.33 -9.46 17.85
CA TRP A 39 5.61 -8.06 17.53
C TRP A 39 6.91 -7.58 18.18
N VAL A 40 7.57 -6.62 17.57
CA VAL A 40 8.74 -5.93 18.11
C VAL A 40 8.58 -4.46 17.83
N GLU A 41 8.93 -3.63 18.80
CA GLU A 41 8.91 -2.17 18.66
C GLU A 41 10.20 -1.67 18.01
N HIS A 42 10.03 -0.78 17.04
CA HIS A 42 11.11 -0.09 16.35
C HIS A 42 10.86 1.42 16.37
N LYS A 43 11.92 2.21 16.24
CA LYS A 43 11.78 3.66 16.07
C LYS A 43 11.48 3.92 14.59
N SER A 44 10.53 4.80 14.31
CA SER A 44 10.18 5.18 12.95
C SER A 44 10.30 6.69 12.75
N TRP A 45 10.80 7.07 11.59
CA TRP A 45 10.95 8.43 11.12
C TRP A 45 10.12 8.63 9.86
N GLN A 46 9.33 9.69 9.82
CA GLN A 46 8.50 10.03 8.66
C GLN A 46 8.75 11.47 8.27
N ALA A 47 8.84 11.71 6.96
CA ALA A 47 9.00 13.05 6.41
C ALA A 47 8.09 13.21 5.20
N GLN A 48 7.48 14.38 5.06
CA GLN A 48 6.60 14.72 3.95
C GLN A 48 6.83 16.16 3.52
N THR A 49 6.82 16.40 2.21
CA THR A 49 6.94 17.74 1.62
C THR A 49 5.86 17.93 0.58
N THR A 50 5.18 19.07 0.61
CA THR A 50 4.15 19.44 -0.36
C THR A 50 4.58 20.68 -1.14
N ILE A 51 4.50 20.61 -2.47
CA ILE A 51 4.80 21.70 -3.39
C ILE A 51 3.52 22.04 -4.13
N THR A 52 3.13 23.32 -4.10
CA THR A 52 1.95 23.83 -4.80
C THR A 52 2.36 24.92 -5.78
N LYS A 53 1.88 24.82 -7.03
CA LYS A 53 2.06 25.82 -8.07
C LYS A 53 0.72 26.18 -8.70
N LEU A 54 0.43 27.48 -8.74
CA LEU A 54 -0.69 28.02 -9.50
C LEU A 54 -0.15 28.68 -10.77
N PHE A 55 -0.69 28.28 -11.91
CA PHE A 55 -0.50 28.95 -13.18
C PHE A 55 -1.73 29.82 -13.43
N GLY A 56 -1.51 31.12 -13.65
CA GLY A 56 -2.58 32.05 -13.97
C GLY A 56 -3.06 31.95 -15.43
N PRO A 57 -3.81 32.95 -15.90
CA PRO A 57 -4.24 33.05 -17.29
C PRO A 57 -3.06 33.07 -18.27
N ASN A 58 -3.28 32.68 -19.52
CA ASN A 58 -2.26 32.52 -20.58
C ASN A 58 -1.25 31.38 -20.33
N ASN A 59 -1.66 30.35 -19.57
CA ASN A 59 -0.87 29.13 -19.44
C ASN A 59 -0.90 28.28 -20.74
N PHE A 60 -0.04 27.27 -20.77
CA PHE A 60 0.17 26.38 -21.91
C PHE A 60 -1.05 25.53 -22.32
N LEU A 61 -2.12 25.46 -21.51
CA LEU A 61 -3.37 24.77 -21.85
C LEU A 61 -4.52 25.73 -22.19
N GLY A 62 -4.29 27.05 -22.15
CA GLY A 62 -5.35 28.03 -22.37
C GLY A 62 -6.43 28.04 -21.28
N ALA A 63 -6.15 27.46 -20.12
CA ALA A 63 -7.06 27.50 -18.96
C ALA A 63 -7.03 28.89 -18.31
N ASP A 64 -8.08 29.26 -17.58
CA ASP A 64 -8.03 30.46 -16.73
C ASP A 64 -7.07 30.26 -15.55
N GLN A 65 -6.98 29.02 -15.07
CA GLN A 65 -6.08 28.63 -14.00
C GLN A 65 -5.70 27.16 -14.12
N ILE A 66 -4.45 26.83 -13.81
CA ILE A 66 -4.03 25.46 -13.51
C ILE A 66 -3.50 25.43 -12.08
N ALA A 67 -4.08 24.58 -11.24
CA ALA A 67 -3.53 24.24 -9.94
C ALA A 67 -2.78 22.92 -10.03
N PHE A 68 -1.50 22.93 -9.64
CA PHE A 68 -0.66 21.75 -9.53
C PHE A 68 -0.20 21.59 -8.08
N VAL A 69 -0.35 20.40 -7.54
CA VAL A 69 0.13 20.01 -6.21
C VAL A 69 0.91 18.72 -6.35
N THR A 70 2.07 18.64 -5.72
CA THR A 70 2.77 17.37 -5.54
C THR A 70 3.19 17.21 -4.09
N GLU A 71 3.14 15.98 -3.62
CA GLU A 71 3.56 15.57 -2.30
C GLU A 71 4.60 14.46 -2.45
N VAL A 72 5.68 14.53 -1.70
CA VAL A 72 6.68 13.47 -1.58
C VAL A 72 6.74 13.06 -0.12
N GLY A 73 6.67 11.76 0.15
CA GLY A 73 6.70 11.20 1.49
C GLY A 73 7.73 10.09 1.62
N PHE A 74 8.29 9.98 2.82
CA PHE A 74 9.31 9.01 3.20
C PHE A 74 8.96 8.40 4.55
N ASN A 75 9.25 7.11 4.73
CA ASN A 75 9.20 6.41 5.99
C ASN A 75 10.49 5.59 6.15
N TYR A 76 11.12 5.71 7.31
CA TYR A 76 12.29 4.94 7.69
C TYR A 76 12.04 4.28 9.06
N VAL A 77 12.36 3.01 9.21
CA VAL A 77 12.28 2.26 10.45
C VAL A 77 13.68 1.82 10.84
N ASP A 78 14.11 2.33 11.99
CA ASP A 78 15.42 2.08 12.56
C ASP A 78 15.52 0.65 13.07
N ASP A 79 16.66 0.00 12.83
CA ASP A 79 17.00 -1.36 13.29
C ASP A 79 16.01 -2.45 12.83
N LEU A 80 15.37 -2.28 11.65
CA LEU A 80 14.58 -3.34 11.06
C LEU A 80 15.51 -4.48 10.60
N PRO A 81 15.36 -5.71 11.14
CA PRO A 81 16.26 -6.81 10.81
C PRO A 81 16.10 -7.26 9.35
N ASP A 82 17.17 -7.85 8.81
CA ASP A 82 17.16 -8.45 7.48
C ASP A 82 16.08 -9.53 7.36
N LYS A 83 15.49 -9.63 6.16
CA LYS A 83 14.42 -10.58 5.84
C LYS A 83 14.83 -12.05 6.02
N ASP A 84 16.13 -12.35 5.96
CA ASP A 84 16.64 -13.69 6.21
C ASP A 84 16.62 -14.07 7.70
N TYR A 85 16.63 -13.06 8.59
CA TYR A 85 16.48 -13.26 10.04
C TYR A 85 15.02 -13.20 10.46
N LEU A 86 14.33 -12.08 10.20
CA LEU A 86 12.94 -11.88 10.59
C LEU A 86 12.22 -11.04 9.55
N ARG A 87 11.09 -11.56 9.06
CA ARG A 87 10.23 -10.86 8.10
C ARG A 87 9.05 -10.24 8.79
N TYR A 88 8.89 -8.93 8.60
CA TYR A 88 7.71 -8.20 9.04
C TYR A 88 6.64 -8.27 7.96
N ASN A 89 5.39 -8.44 8.40
CA ASN A 89 4.26 -8.53 7.50
C ASN A 89 4.06 -7.23 6.71
N GLY A 90 3.79 -7.39 5.43
CA GLY A 90 3.31 -6.35 4.53
C GLY A 90 1.94 -6.73 3.94
N PRO A 91 1.34 -5.86 3.12
CA PRO A 91 0.11 -6.20 2.43
C PRO A 91 0.29 -7.42 1.51
N GLY A 92 -0.61 -8.41 1.65
CA GLY A 92 -0.60 -9.62 0.82
C GLY A 92 0.46 -10.66 1.22
N THR A 93 1.15 -10.51 2.35
CA THR A 93 2.06 -11.54 2.89
C THR A 93 1.30 -12.49 3.83
N ASP A 94 0.47 -13.36 3.26
CA ASP A 94 -0.42 -14.26 4.01
C ASP A 94 0.28 -15.54 4.50
N THR A 95 1.45 -15.85 3.95
CA THR A 95 2.31 -16.96 4.41
C THR A 95 3.68 -16.45 4.86
N GLY A 96 4.38 -17.24 5.67
CA GLY A 96 5.71 -16.89 6.17
C GLY A 96 6.80 -17.12 5.13
N GLY A 97 7.96 -16.48 5.31
CA GLY A 97 9.13 -16.70 4.43
C GLY A 97 10.03 -17.89 4.84
N GLY A 98 9.59 -18.76 5.75
CA GLY A 98 10.36 -19.93 6.20
C GLY A 98 10.31 -21.10 5.20
N LEU A 99 11.05 -22.17 5.51
CA LEU A 99 10.95 -23.45 4.80
C LEU A 99 9.49 -23.92 4.71
N ASP A 100 9.10 -24.44 3.56
CA ASP A 100 7.74 -24.91 3.26
C ASP A 100 7.68 -26.40 2.93
N TYR A 101 6.50 -26.86 2.51
CA TYR A 101 6.27 -28.24 2.11
C TYR A 101 7.15 -28.72 0.94
N VAL A 102 7.62 -27.84 0.03
CA VAL A 102 8.51 -28.25 -1.07
C VAL A 102 9.96 -28.42 -0.60
N THR A 103 10.33 -27.78 0.51
CA THR A 103 11.64 -27.93 1.15
C THR A 103 11.71 -29.01 2.23
N GLY A 104 10.61 -29.73 2.47
CA GLY A 104 10.54 -30.88 3.39
C GLY A 104 9.80 -30.61 4.71
N ASP A 105 9.28 -29.39 4.93
CA ASP A 105 8.45 -29.03 6.08
C ASP A 105 6.97 -29.12 5.70
N LEU A 106 6.47 -30.35 5.65
CA LEU A 106 5.17 -30.73 5.07
C LEU A 106 3.94 -30.07 5.74
N ARG A 107 4.12 -29.41 6.88
CA ARG A 107 3.06 -28.66 7.58
C ARG A 107 3.10 -27.15 7.30
N ASN A 108 4.20 -26.64 6.76
CA ASN A 108 4.32 -25.22 6.44
C ASN A 108 3.68 -24.92 5.07
N PRO A 109 2.87 -23.85 4.95
CA PRO A 109 2.34 -23.40 3.66
C PRO A 109 3.50 -22.94 2.74
N ILE A 110 3.19 -22.76 1.45
CA ILE A 110 4.19 -22.28 0.47
C ILE A 110 4.88 -21.00 0.98
N THR A 111 6.19 -20.95 0.81
CA THR A 111 7.01 -19.82 1.26
C THR A 111 6.63 -18.56 0.48
N GLU A 112 6.28 -17.49 1.20
CA GLU A 112 6.11 -16.16 0.59
C GLU A 112 7.49 -15.57 0.24
N VAL A 113 7.62 -15.07 -0.99
CA VAL A 113 8.92 -14.68 -1.56
C VAL A 113 9.18 -13.18 -1.55
N GLY A 114 8.18 -12.36 -1.25
CA GLY A 114 8.26 -10.90 -1.33
C GLY A 114 7.15 -10.18 -0.58
N GLY A 115 7.04 -8.87 -0.79
CA GLY A 115 5.99 -8.03 -0.19
C GLY A 115 6.17 -7.71 1.29
N PHE A 116 7.19 -8.27 1.93
CA PHE A 116 7.54 -8.00 3.31
C PHE A 116 8.00 -6.56 3.50
N ALA A 117 7.91 -6.08 4.74
CA ALA A 117 8.28 -4.71 5.04
C ALA A 117 9.77 -4.42 4.80
N ASP A 118 10.04 -3.19 4.41
CA ASP A 118 11.36 -2.63 4.20
C ASP A 118 11.67 -1.59 5.28
N ASP A 119 12.96 -1.42 5.58
CA ASP A 119 13.46 -0.41 6.52
C ASP A 119 13.20 1.00 5.98
N PHE A 120 13.27 1.18 4.66
CA PHE A 120 12.98 2.44 3.99
C PHE A 120 11.90 2.28 2.93
N SER A 121 10.94 3.20 2.91
CA SER A 121 9.91 3.28 1.88
C SER A 121 9.57 4.72 1.53
N TRP A 122 9.25 4.97 0.26
CA TRP A 122 8.92 6.31 -0.21
C TRP A 122 8.02 6.33 -1.44
N GLY A 123 7.37 7.46 -1.63
CA GLY A 123 6.48 7.66 -2.75
C GLY A 123 6.14 9.12 -2.97
N TYR A 124 5.43 9.38 -4.06
CA TYR A 124 4.90 10.71 -4.36
C TYR A 124 3.48 10.65 -4.88
N ARG A 125 2.77 11.76 -4.68
CA ARG A 125 1.42 12.01 -5.18
C ARG A 125 1.43 13.30 -5.96
N MET A 126 0.68 13.35 -7.05
CA MET A 126 0.53 14.52 -7.90
C MET A 126 -0.95 14.73 -8.19
N LEU A 127 -1.37 15.99 -8.18
CA LEU A 127 -2.70 16.41 -8.60
C LEU A 127 -2.56 17.64 -9.48
N ALA A 128 -3.11 17.57 -10.69
CA ALA A 128 -3.27 18.74 -11.56
C ALA A 128 -4.76 18.94 -11.84
N ARG A 129 -5.22 20.18 -11.72
CA ARG A 129 -6.59 20.59 -12.10
C ARG A 129 -6.50 21.85 -12.93
N ALA A 130 -7.11 21.83 -14.11
CA ALA A 130 -7.33 23.02 -14.91
C ALA A 130 -8.76 23.52 -14.70
N THR A 131 -8.95 24.84 -14.73
CA THR A 131 -10.27 25.47 -14.64
C THR A 131 -10.47 26.34 -15.89
N TYR A 132 -11.55 26.07 -16.62
CA TYR A 132 -12.01 26.86 -17.74
C TYR A 132 -13.38 27.44 -17.38
N ASN A 133 -13.41 28.73 -17.08
CA ASN A 133 -14.61 29.47 -16.79
C ASN A 133 -15.38 29.74 -18.07
N SER A 134 -16.69 29.56 -18.02
CA SER A 134 -17.57 29.85 -19.15
C SER A 134 -17.16 29.18 -20.47
N LEU A 135 -16.53 27.99 -20.39
CA LEU A 135 -16.05 27.25 -21.56
C LEU A 135 -17.20 26.87 -22.49
N ILE A 136 -18.36 26.54 -21.90
CA ILE A 136 -19.59 26.19 -22.61
C ILE A 136 -20.71 27.07 -22.05
N GLY A 137 -20.85 28.29 -22.58
CA GLY A 137 -21.80 29.26 -22.05
C GLY A 137 -21.45 29.64 -20.61
N ALA A 138 -22.38 29.44 -19.66
CA ALA A 138 -22.11 29.72 -18.24
C ALA A 138 -21.54 28.52 -17.45
N TRP A 139 -21.18 27.43 -18.12
CA TRP A 139 -20.56 26.28 -17.48
C TRP A 139 -19.06 26.48 -17.31
N THR A 140 -18.60 26.38 -16.07
CA THR A 140 -17.19 26.16 -15.74
C THR A 140 -16.87 24.68 -15.84
N VAL A 141 -15.82 24.34 -16.58
CA VAL A 141 -15.35 22.96 -16.78
C VAL A 141 -13.99 22.80 -16.10
N SER A 142 -13.83 21.72 -15.34
CA SER A 142 -12.67 21.48 -14.47
C SER A 142 -12.13 20.05 -14.64
N PRO A 143 -11.37 19.76 -15.70
CA PRO A 143 -10.67 18.49 -15.82
C PRO A 143 -9.55 18.39 -14.77
N ARG A 144 -9.35 17.19 -14.23
CA ARG A 144 -8.31 16.89 -13.24
C ARG A 144 -7.69 15.52 -13.46
N ILE A 145 -6.41 15.42 -13.12
CA ILE A 145 -5.63 14.20 -13.10
C ILE A 145 -4.91 14.11 -11.74
N GLY A 146 -5.08 12.97 -11.07
CA GLY A 146 -4.33 12.58 -9.89
C GLY A 146 -3.47 11.36 -10.21
N PHE A 147 -2.21 11.36 -9.76
CA PHE A 147 -1.31 10.22 -9.94
C PHE A 147 -0.53 9.97 -8.66
N ASN A 148 -0.58 8.74 -8.17
CA ASN A 148 0.17 8.29 -7.00
C ASN A 148 1.14 7.20 -7.43
N HIS A 149 2.34 7.23 -6.87
CA HIS A 149 3.36 6.21 -7.07
C HIS A 149 4.12 5.99 -5.77
N ASP A 150 3.96 4.79 -5.23
CA ASP A 150 4.79 4.25 -4.16
C ASP A 150 6.03 3.66 -4.86
N VAL A 151 7.15 4.39 -4.79
CA VAL A 151 8.27 4.19 -5.72
C VAL A 151 9.11 3.00 -5.32
N SER A 152 9.42 2.91 -4.03
CA SER A 152 10.23 1.83 -3.50
C SER A 152 9.89 1.58 -2.04
N GLY A 153 9.84 0.29 -1.69
CA GLY A 153 9.73 -0.19 -0.32
C GLY A 153 8.30 -0.29 0.19
N THR A 154 8.05 -1.30 1.01
CA THR A 154 6.76 -1.53 1.67
C THR A 154 6.86 -1.10 3.14
N THR A 155 6.05 -0.14 3.55
CA THR A 155 6.04 0.35 4.94
C THR A 155 5.53 -0.75 5.88
N PRO A 156 6.18 -0.98 7.04
CA PRO A 156 5.70 -1.94 8.02
C PRO A 156 4.23 -1.71 8.42
N GLY A 157 3.47 -2.81 8.51
CA GLY A 157 2.05 -2.77 8.86
C GLY A 157 1.76 -2.78 10.38
N PRO A 158 0.48 -2.71 10.77
CA PRO A 158 -0.70 -2.58 9.90
C PRO A 158 -0.92 -1.14 9.40
N GLY A 159 -1.40 -0.99 8.16
CA GLY A 159 -1.78 0.32 7.61
C GLY A 159 -0.62 1.17 7.08
N GLY A 160 0.49 0.53 6.68
CA GLY A 160 1.66 1.20 6.10
C GLY A 160 1.32 2.12 4.92
N SER A 161 2.08 3.20 4.79
CA SER A 161 1.81 4.28 3.82
C SER A 161 2.14 3.90 2.38
N PHE A 162 3.14 3.04 2.17
CA PHE A 162 3.66 2.68 0.85
C PHE A 162 3.63 1.15 0.65
N VAL A 163 3.31 0.74 -0.57
CA VAL A 163 3.44 -0.64 -1.06
C VAL A 163 4.34 -0.60 -2.29
N ASP A 164 5.42 -1.38 -2.28
CA ASP A 164 6.47 -1.28 -3.30
C ASP A 164 5.91 -1.32 -4.73
N GLY A 165 6.23 -0.32 -5.54
CA GLY A 165 5.85 -0.19 -6.95
C GLY A 165 4.36 0.11 -7.23
N ARG A 166 3.50 0.23 -6.21
CA ARG A 166 2.05 0.51 -6.37
C ARG A 166 1.81 1.87 -7.02
N LYS A 167 0.86 1.91 -7.95
CA LYS A 167 0.44 3.11 -8.68
C LYS A 167 -1.07 3.26 -8.68
N GLN A 168 -1.51 4.50 -8.75
CA GLN A 168 -2.92 4.86 -8.92
C GLN A 168 -3.02 6.05 -9.88
N LEU A 169 -3.95 5.98 -10.83
CA LEU A 169 -4.32 7.07 -11.72
C LEU A 169 -5.79 7.41 -11.53
N SER A 170 -6.10 8.67 -11.24
CA SER A 170 -7.46 9.18 -11.15
C SER A 170 -7.66 10.27 -12.19
N LEU A 171 -8.65 10.09 -13.06
CA LEU A 171 -9.07 11.08 -14.04
C LEU A 171 -10.47 11.57 -13.66
N GLY A 172 -10.72 12.86 -13.82
CA GLY A 172 -12.06 13.39 -13.58
C GLY A 172 -12.33 14.69 -14.31
N VAL A 173 -13.61 15.00 -14.45
CA VAL A 173 -14.08 16.27 -14.99
C VAL A 173 -15.29 16.73 -14.20
N GLY A 174 -15.17 17.95 -13.67
CA GLY A 174 -16.26 18.64 -13.00
C GLY A 174 -16.89 19.69 -13.90
N PHE A 175 -18.20 19.84 -13.81
CA PHE A 175 -18.99 20.87 -14.46
C PHE A 175 -19.75 21.66 -13.40
N ASN A 176 -19.66 22.98 -13.46
CA ASN A 176 -20.38 23.87 -12.56
C ASN A 176 -21.13 24.93 -13.35
N TYR A 177 -22.45 24.98 -13.19
CA TYR A 177 -23.29 26.02 -13.77
C TYR A 177 -23.66 27.02 -12.68
N ILE A 178 -22.87 28.08 -12.56
CA ILE A 178 -23.12 29.23 -11.67
C ILE A 178 -23.50 28.77 -10.25
N GLN A 179 -22.80 27.74 -9.73
CA GLN A 179 -23.03 27.14 -8.41
C GLN A 179 -24.45 26.57 -8.17
N LYS A 180 -25.35 26.59 -9.16
CA LYS A 180 -26.67 25.99 -9.10
C LYS A 180 -26.64 24.50 -9.39
N TRP A 181 -25.94 24.12 -10.46
CA TRP A 181 -25.71 22.71 -10.80
C TRP A 181 -24.24 22.40 -10.70
N THR A 182 -23.89 21.36 -9.94
CA THR A 182 -22.56 20.79 -9.93
C THR A 182 -22.66 19.33 -10.34
N VAL A 183 -21.95 18.95 -11.39
CA VAL A 183 -21.87 17.58 -11.90
C VAL A 183 -20.40 17.17 -11.90
N ASP A 184 -20.12 15.95 -11.46
CA ASP A 184 -18.76 15.41 -11.46
C ASP A 184 -18.76 13.98 -11.97
N VAL A 185 -17.80 13.66 -12.84
CA VAL A 185 -17.55 12.31 -13.31
C VAL A 185 -16.07 12.01 -13.16
N SER A 186 -15.74 10.81 -12.70
CA SER A 186 -14.37 10.37 -12.48
C SER A 186 -14.19 8.88 -12.70
N TYR A 187 -12.94 8.50 -12.97
CA TYR A 187 -12.48 7.14 -13.10
C TYR A 187 -11.16 7.00 -12.34
N THR A 188 -11.00 5.92 -11.58
CA THR A 188 -9.75 5.59 -10.90
C THR A 188 -9.31 4.19 -11.27
N SER A 189 -8.02 4.07 -11.60
CA SER A 189 -7.36 2.81 -11.89
C SER A 189 -6.17 2.57 -10.97
N TYR A 190 -5.98 1.34 -10.51
CA TYR A 190 -4.88 0.88 -9.68
C TYR A 190 -4.02 -0.12 -10.46
N PHE A 191 -2.70 0.06 -10.43
CA PHE A 191 -1.78 -0.81 -11.18
C PHE A 191 -0.38 -0.80 -10.54
N GLY A 192 0.53 -1.65 -11.03
CA GLY A 192 1.85 -1.80 -10.41
C GLY A 192 1.81 -2.44 -9.03
N GLY A 193 2.98 -2.71 -8.45
CA GLY A 193 3.12 -3.40 -7.15
C GLY A 193 2.76 -4.89 -7.15
N GLY A 194 2.42 -5.45 -8.32
CA GLY A 194 2.19 -6.88 -8.51
C GLY A 194 1.12 -7.44 -7.59
N TYR A 195 1.35 -8.67 -7.11
CA TYR A 195 0.43 -9.38 -6.21
C TYR A 195 0.19 -8.64 -4.87
N TYR A 196 1.18 -7.86 -4.41
CA TYR A 196 1.10 -7.15 -3.12
C TYR A 196 0.27 -5.85 -3.19
N ASN A 197 -0.05 -5.39 -4.39
CA ASN A 197 -1.04 -4.34 -4.58
C ASN A 197 -2.47 -4.93 -4.56
N LEU A 198 -3.03 -5.05 -3.37
CA LEU A 198 -4.39 -5.60 -3.13
C LEU A 198 -5.53 -4.74 -3.72
N LEU A 199 -5.23 -3.57 -4.30
CA LEU A 199 -6.18 -2.70 -4.98
C LEU A 199 -6.13 -2.85 -6.51
N MET A 200 -5.16 -3.60 -7.06
CA MET A 200 -4.87 -3.65 -8.50
C MET A 200 -6.08 -4.08 -9.35
N ASP A 201 -7.05 -4.80 -8.79
CA ASP A 201 -8.27 -5.25 -9.47
C ASP A 201 -9.52 -4.42 -9.11
N ARG A 202 -9.35 -3.29 -8.41
CA ARG A 202 -10.44 -2.50 -7.81
C ARG A 202 -10.68 -1.15 -8.48
N ASP A 203 -10.54 -1.12 -9.80
CA ASP A 203 -10.86 0.05 -10.62
C ASP A 203 -12.35 0.42 -10.52
N PHE A 204 -12.67 1.72 -10.55
CA PHE A 204 -14.06 2.16 -10.43
C PHE A 204 -14.33 3.50 -11.13
N PHE A 205 -15.60 3.71 -11.48
CA PHE A 205 -16.16 4.98 -11.93
C PHE A 205 -16.97 5.62 -10.80
N GLY A 206 -16.89 6.94 -10.69
CA GLY A 206 -17.69 7.74 -9.76
C GLY A 206 -18.42 8.86 -10.50
N ALA A 207 -19.68 9.08 -10.15
CA ALA A 207 -20.45 10.21 -10.66
C ALA A 207 -21.27 10.84 -9.53
N SER A 208 -21.39 12.17 -9.54
CA SER A 208 -22.25 12.89 -8.60
C SER A 208 -22.92 14.10 -9.26
N VAL A 209 -24.10 14.44 -8.75
CA VAL A 209 -24.89 15.61 -9.17
C VAL A 209 -25.42 16.30 -7.92
N SER A 210 -25.30 17.62 -7.86
CA SER A 210 -25.82 18.45 -6.78
C SER A 210 -26.54 19.67 -7.34
N TYR A 211 -27.64 20.03 -6.69
CA TYR A 211 -28.45 21.20 -7.03
C TYR A 211 -28.64 22.10 -5.80
N SER A 212 -28.40 23.40 -5.94
CA SER A 212 -28.63 24.40 -4.89
C SER A 212 -29.73 25.38 -5.30
N PHE A 213 -30.65 25.65 -4.38
CA PHE A 213 -31.77 26.59 -4.54
C PHE A 213 -31.54 27.88 -3.75
#